data_AF-A0A7Z9IKP4-F1
#
_entry.id   AF-A0A7Z9IKP4-F1
#
_cell.length_a   1.000
_cell.length_b   1.000
_cell.length_c   1.000
_cell.angle_alpha   90.00
_cell.angle_beta   90.00
_cell.angle_gamma   90.00
#
_symmetry.space_group_name_H-M   'P 1'
#
loop_
_entity.id
_entity.type
_entity.pdbx_description
1 polymer ?
#
loop_
_entity_poly.entity_id
_entity_poly.type
_entity_poly.pdbx_seq_one_letter_code
_entity_poly.pdbx_strand_id
1 'polypeptide(L)'
;DAAAMLTALVGPDPRDPMSTPSADFVGTDYTSFLDEDGLRGARIGVERSYFGAQPGVDQLMEDAILSMAAAGATIVDPANISTRVSMGAPSFQVLLYELKADLAAYLEMSGRPNGMATLADIIAFNEADSDREMPYFGQETFLEAEGKGPLTSSEYLVSKELARRLSRDEGIDALMEEHQLDAIVAPTTRPAWKIDLVNRDVSSNGSSGPAAIAGYPSITVPNGYVHGLPAGILFFGRAWSEGVLIRIAYAYEQATRHRQAAKLLPTLDLANL
;
A
#
# COMPACT_ATOMS: atom_id res chain seq x y z
N ASP A 1 -10.73 -15.73 -1.74
CA ASP A 1 -9.34 -16.17 -1.48
C ASP A 1 -8.60 -15.35 -0.43
N ALA A 2 -8.39 -14.04 -0.64
CA ALA A 2 -7.64 -13.20 0.30
C ALA A 2 -8.18 -13.28 1.75
N ALA A 3 -9.50 -13.23 1.93
CA ALA A 3 -10.13 -13.39 3.25
C ALA A 3 -9.84 -14.74 3.92
N ALA A 4 -9.81 -15.83 3.16
CA ALA A 4 -9.48 -17.16 3.69
C ALA A 4 -8.01 -17.23 4.13
N MET A 5 -7.10 -16.59 3.37
CA MET A 5 -5.69 -16.49 3.76
C MET A 5 -5.51 -15.65 5.03
N LEU A 6 -6.18 -14.50 5.14
CA LEU A 6 -6.13 -13.68 6.36
C LEU A 6 -6.62 -14.44 7.59
N THR A 7 -7.69 -15.22 7.45
CA THR A 7 -8.23 -16.10 8.51
C THR A 7 -7.18 -17.08 9.04
N ALA A 8 -6.32 -17.61 8.16
CA ALA A 8 -5.27 -18.53 8.55
C ALA A 8 -4.03 -17.85 9.16
N LEU A 9 -3.80 -16.57 8.85
CA LEU A 9 -2.61 -15.82 9.25
C LEU A 9 -2.79 -14.99 10.52
N VAL A 10 -4.02 -14.60 10.86
CA VAL A 10 -4.29 -13.70 11.98
C VAL A 10 -3.92 -14.34 13.33
N GLY A 11 -3.15 -13.61 14.13
CA GLY A 11 -2.87 -13.99 15.51
C GLY A 11 -1.55 -13.43 16.03
N PRO A 12 -1.38 -13.40 17.36
CA PRO A 12 -0.18 -12.86 17.98
C PRO A 12 1.00 -13.82 17.83
N ASP A 13 2.19 -13.28 17.56
CA ASP A 13 3.48 -13.96 17.65
C ASP A 13 4.26 -13.37 18.85
N PRO A 14 4.65 -14.18 19.85
CA PRO A 14 5.50 -13.73 20.97
C PRO A 14 6.84 -13.10 20.55
N ARG A 15 7.30 -13.35 19.32
CA ARG A 15 8.52 -12.76 18.74
C ARG A 15 8.28 -11.41 18.06
N ASP A 16 7.01 -11.03 17.87
CA ASP A 16 6.61 -9.73 17.34
C ASP A 16 5.66 -9.01 18.31
N PRO A 17 6.17 -8.11 19.17
CA PRO A 17 5.33 -7.35 20.08
C PRO A 17 4.23 -6.53 19.38
N MET A 18 4.42 -6.11 18.13
CA MET A 18 3.41 -5.34 17.38
C MET A 18 2.18 -6.18 17.02
N SER A 19 2.32 -7.51 17.00
CA SER A 19 1.21 -8.44 16.76
C SER A 19 0.29 -8.64 17.97
N THR A 20 0.67 -8.19 19.18
CA THR A 20 -0.12 -8.40 20.42
C THR A 20 -1.60 -8.00 20.28
N PRO A 21 -1.94 -6.83 19.70
CA PRO A 21 -3.35 -6.44 19.53
C PRO A 21 -4.15 -7.37 18.62
N SER A 22 -3.49 -8.16 17.76
CA SER A 22 -4.19 -9.14 16.91
C SER A 22 -4.85 -10.28 17.70
N ALA A 23 -4.53 -10.42 18.99
CA ALA A 23 -5.19 -11.37 19.89
C ALA A 23 -6.72 -11.20 19.92
N ASP A 24 -7.21 -9.97 19.77
CA ASP A 24 -8.64 -9.66 19.74
C ASP A 24 -9.37 -10.23 18.51
N PHE A 25 -8.62 -10.62 17.48
CA PHE A 25 -9.13 -11.13 16.21
C PHE A 25 -8.90 -12.63 16.01
N VAL A 26 -8.25 -13.31 16.96
CA VAL A 26 -8.02 -14.76 16.90
C VAL A 26 -9.35 -15.50 16.80
N GLY A 27 -9.45 -16.39 15.82
CA GLY A 27 -10.68 -17.15 15.54
C GLY A 27 -11.70 -16.41 14.68
N THR A 28 -11.41 -15.18 14.23
CA THR A 28 -12.23 -14.49 13.24
C THR A 28 -12.15 -15.20 11.89
N ASP A 29 -13.28 -15.71 11.42
CA ASP A 29 -13.42 -16.18 10.04
C ASP A 29 -13.72 -15.00 9.13
N TYR A 30 -12.69 -14.49 8.45
CA TYR A 30 -12.85 -13.34 7.57
C TYR A 30 -13.69 -13.67 6.31
N THR A 31 -13.92 -14.95 6.00
CA THR A 31 -14.82 -15.33 4.90
C THR A 31 -16.29 -15.02 5.24
N SER A 32 -16.61 -14.84 6.53
CA SER A 32 -17.95 -14.40 6.96
C SER A 32 -18.30 -12.96 6.54
N PHE A 33 -17.30 -12.15 6.15
CA PHE A 33 -17.52 -10.80 5.64
C PHE A 33 -17.77 -10.76 4.12
N LEU A 34 -17.76 -11.90 3.43
CA LEU A 34 -18.03 -11.99 1.99
C LEU A 34 -19.54 -11.83 1.72
N ASP A 35 -19.99 -10.58 1.65
CA ASP A 35 -21.38 -10.20 1.44
C ASP A 35 -21.54 -9.41 0.13
N GLU A 36 -22.38 -9.91 -0.79
CA GLU A 36 -22.64 -9.27 -2.09
C GLU A 36 -23.42 -7.95 -1.93
N ASP A 37 -24.17 -7.78 -0.84
CA ASP A 37 -24.88 -6.55 -0.49
C ASP A 37 -24.01 -5.58 0.33
N GLY A 38 -22.72 -5.88 0.50
CA GLY A 38 -21.80 -5.16 1.39
C GLY A 38 -21.59 -3.67 1.11
N LEU A 39 -21.99 -3.18 -0.07
CA LEU A 39 -22.01 -1.75 -0.44
C LEU A 39 -23.27 -1.01 0.02
N ARG A 40 -24.37 -1.72 0.31
CA ARG A 40 -25.64 -1.10 0.67
C ARG A 40 -25.53 -0.37 2.00
N GLY A 41 -25.68 0.95 1.96
CA GLY A 41 -25.57 1.82 3.13
C GLY A 41 -24.13 2.16 3.54
N ALA A 42 -23.12 1.62 2.85
CA ALA A 42 -21.73 2.00 3.09
C ALA A 42 -21.49 3.46 2.68
N ARG A 43 -20.66 4.18 3.41
CA ARG A 43 -20.24 5.56 3.10
C ARG A 43 -18.79 5.56 2.63
N ILE A 44 -18.57 5.91 1.37
CA ILE A 44 -17.27 5.79 0.70
C ILE A 44 -16.78 7.18 0.29
N GLY A 45 -15.59 7.56 0.77
CA GLY A 45 -14.93 8.80 0.39
C GLY A 45 -14.05 8.62 -0.84
N VAL A 46 -14.09 9.56 -1.79
CA VAL A 46 -13.24 9.54 -2.98
C VAL A 46 -12.05 10.49 -2.79
N GLU A 47 -10.84 9.92 -2.70
CA GLU A 47 -9.60 10.69 -2.61
C GLU A 47 -9.19 11.18 -4.01
N ARG A 48 -9.73 12.34 -4.40
CA ARG A 48 -9.54 12.94 -5.72
C ARG A 48 -8.11 13.40 -5.98
N SER A 49 -7.27 13.57 -4.95
CA SER A 49 -5.90 14.04 -5.17
C SER A 49 -4.95 13.00 -5.81
N TYR A 50 -5.40 11.75 -5.98
CA TYR A 50 -4.69 10.73 -6.76
C TYR A 50 -5.08 10.66 -8.25
N PHE A 51 -6.11 11.40 -8.68
CA PHE A 51 -6.59 11.44 -10.06
C PHE A 51 -5.75 12.37 -10.94
N GLY A 52 -5.98 12.32 -12.27
CA GLY A 52 -5.38 13.24 -13.25
C GLY A 52 -4.02 12.77 -13.78
N ALA A 53 -3.52 11.64 -13.30
CA ALA A 53 -2.28 11.06 -13.78
C ALA A 53 -2.49 10.37 -15.14
N GLN A 54 -3.53 9.54 -15.27
CA GLN A 54 -3.75 8.71 -16.45
C GLN A 54 -5.26 8.72 -16.79
N PRO A 55 -5.67 9.32 -17.93
CA PRO A 55 -7.10 9.53 -18.24
C PRO A 55 -7.96 8.26 -18.32
N GLY A 56 -7.39 7.14 -18.78
CA GLY A 56 -8.09 5.85 -18.82
C GLY A 56 -8.32 5.26 -17.43
N VAL A 57 -7.37 5.42 -16.50
CA VAL A 57 -7.54 5.04 -15.10
C VAL A 57 -8.56 5.94 -14.41
N ASP A 58 -8.50 7.25 -14.69
CA ASP A 58 -9.49 8.20 -14.17
C ASP A 58 -10.91 7.81 -14.63
N GLN A 59 -11.08 7.46 -15.91
CA GLN A 59 -12.38 6.98 -16.42
C GLN A 59 -12.85 5.68 -15.75
N LEU A 60 -11.95 4.70 -15.57
CA LEU A 60 -12.28 3.47 -14.83
C LEU A 60 -12.70 3.77 -13.39
N MET A 61 -12.10 4.78 -12.76
CA MET A 61 -12.50 5.21 -11.42
C MET A 61 -13.87 5.89 -11.42
N GLU A 62 -14.21 6.72 -12.41
CA GLU A 62 -15.57 7.27 -12.53
C GLU A 62 -16.61 6.14 -12.67
N ASP A 63 -16.33 5.14 -13.50
CA ASP A 63 -17.22 3.99 -13.69
C ASP A 63 -17.37 3.17 -12.39
N ALA A 64 -16.29 3.02 -11.62
CA ALA A 64 -16.31 2.36 -10.31
C ALA A 64 -17.15 3.13 -9.28
N ILE A 65 -17.02 4.46 -9.23
CA ILE A 65 -17.81 5.33 -8.35
C ILE A 65 -19.30 5.18 -8.65
N LEU A 66 -19.68 5.21 -9.93
CA LEU A 66 -21.06 4.99 -10.37
C LEU A 66 -21.56 3.59 -10.01
N SER A 67 -20.72 2.57 -10.18
CA SER A 67 -21.06 1.18 -9.82
C SER A 67 -21.31 1.01 -8.32
N MET A 68 -20.48 1.61 -7.47
CA MET A 68 -20.66 1.59 -6.02
C MET A 68 -21.93 2.35 -5.59
N ALA A 69 -22.20 3.51 -6.19
CA ALA A 69 -23.42 4.27 -5.93
C ALA A 69 -24.68 3.48 -6.33
N ALA A 70 -24.66 2.84 -7.50
CA ALA A 70 -25.76 2.00 -7.99
C ALA A 70 -26.00 0.76 -7.09
N ALA A 71 -24.94 0.23 -6.46
CA ALA A 71 -25.02 -0.83 -5.46
C ALA A 71 -25.49 -0.36 -4.06
N GLY A 72 -25.79 0.93 -3.90
CA GLY A 72 -26.40 1.48 -2.70
C GLY A 72 -25.42 2.12 -1.71
N ALA A 73 -24.17 2.37 -2.11
CA ALA A 73 -23.24 3.14 -1.29
C ALA A 73 -23.54 4.65 -1.40
N THR A 74 -23.34 5.37 -0.30
CA THR A 74 -23.26 6.83 -0.31
C THR A 74 -21.85 7.25 -0.67
N ILE A 75 -21.71 8.02 -1.75
CA ILE A 75 -20.41 8.55 -2.19
C ILE A 75 -20.21 9.96 -1.63
N VAL A 76 -19.06 10.19 -0.99
CA VAL A 76 -18.59 11.52 -0.59
C VAL A 76 -17.40 11.88 -1.48
N ASP A 77 -17.59 12.87 -2.35
CA ASP A 77 -16.64 13.22 -3.38
C ASP A 77 -16.58 14.75 -3.60
N PRO A 78 -15.45 15.43 -3.31
CA PRO A 78 -14.18 14.86 -2.86
C PRO A 78 -14.14 14.56 -1.35
N ALA A 79 -13.32 13.59 -0.95
CA ALA A 79 -12.89 13.34 0.43
C ALA A 79 -11.35 13.22 0.43
N ASN A 80 -10.66 14.36 0.50
CA ASN A 80 -9.20 14.42 0.34
C ASN A 80 -8.46 14.53 1.68
N ILE A 81 -7.42 13.73 1.87
CA ILE A 81 -6.48 13.75 2.99
C ILE A 81 -5.58 14.97 2.84
N SER A 82 -5.84 15.99 3.64
CA SER A 82 -5.12 17.27 3.60
C SER A 82 -3.61 17.13 3.85
N THR A 83 -3.20 16.12 4.61
CA THR A 83 -1.81 15.84 5.01
C THR A 83 -1.04 14.96 4.02
N ARG A 84 -1.66 14.50 2.92
CA ARG A 84 -1.12 13.51 1.98
C ARG A 84 0.32 13.78 1.54
N VAL A 85 0.64 15.02 1.20
CA VAL A 85 1.98 15.40 0.72
C VAL A 85 2.98 15.49 1.88
N SER A 86 2.54 16.02 3.02
CA SER A 86 3.41 16.33 4.17
C SER A 86 3.90 15.10 4.92
N MET A 87 3.20 13.95 4.83
CA MET A 87 3.59 12.71 5.52
C MET A 87 4.77 11.97 4.87
N GLY A 88 5.09 12.24 3.60
CA GLY A 88 6.08 11.45 2.84
C GLY A 88 7.51 11.62 3.35
N ALA A 89 7.98 12.86 3.51
CA ALA A 89 9.33 13.15 4.00
C ALA A 89 9.64 12.55 5.39
N PRO A 90 8.79 12.74 6.43
CA PRO A 90 9.04 12.12 7.73
C PRO A 90 8.98 10.58 7.67
N SER A 91 8.07 10.01 6.86
CA SER A 91 8.02 8.55 6.66
C SER A 91 9.31 8.01 6.05
N PHE A 92 9.88 8.70 5.05
CA PHE A 92 11.13 8.27 4.43
C PHE A 92 12.31 8.35 5.41
N GLN A 93 12.35 9.35 6.30
CA GLN A 93 13.34 9.39 7.38
C GLN A 93 13.22 8.17 8.29
N VAL A 94 11.99 7.84 8.74
CA VAL A 94 11.75 6.66 9.58
C VAL A 94 12.26 5.39 8.89
N LEU A 95 11.95 5.21 7.60
CA LEU A 95 12.40 4.05 6.80
C LEU A 95 13.92 3.92 6.78
N LEU A 96 14.66 5.01 6.59
CA LEU A 96 16.14 4.95 6.55
C LEU A 96 16.75 4.56 7.89
N TYR A 97 16.21 5.09 8.99
CA TYR A 97 16.65 4.75 10.35
C TYR A 97 16.33 3.29 10.68
N GLU A 98 15.11 2.84 10.39
CA GLU A 98 14.65 1.48 10.68
C GLU A 98 15.33 0.46 9.76
N LEU A 99 15.56 0.75 8.47
CA LEU A 99 16.29 -0.14 7.55
C LEU A 99 17.66 -0.54 8.11
N LYS A 100 18.46 0.42 8.60
CA LYS A 100 19.78 0.14 9.18
C LYS A 100 19.68 -0.75 10.43
N ALA A 101 18.79 -0.40 11.35
CA ALA A 101 18.67 -1.08 12.63
C ALA A 101 18.05 -2.48 12.48
N ASP A 102 16.94 -2.57 11.75
CA ASP A 102 16.13 -3.78 11.63
C ASP A 102 16.79 -4.83 10.73
N LEU A 103 17.54 -4.41 9.71
CA LEU A 103 18.31 -5.35 8.89
C LEU A 103 19.42 -6.02 9.71
N ALA A 104 20.12 -5.27 10.56
CA ALA A 104 21.11 -5.84 11.48
C ALA A 104 20.46 -6.81 12.49
N ALA A 105 19.31 -6.44 13.04
CA ALA A 105 18.54 -7.32 13.93
C ALA A 105 18.07 -8.60 13.23
N TYR A 106 17.60 -8.50 11.99
CA TYR A 106 17.19 -9.63 11.16
C TYR A 106 18.37 -10.58 10.86
N LEU A 107 19.52 -10.04 10.47
CA LEU A 107 20.72 -10.84 10.18
C LEU A 107 21.17 -11.60 11.42
N GLU A 108 21.16 -10.97 12.59
CA GLU A 108 21.43 -11.65 13.87
C GLU A 108 20.44 -12.77 14.14
N MET A 109 19.13 -12.49 14.04
CA MET A 109 18.08 -13.49 14.24
C MET A 109 18.22 -14.68 13.29
N SER A 110 18.64 -14.45 12.05
CA SER A 110 18.83 -15.49 11.03
C SER A 110 20.08 -16.36 11.25
N GLY A 111 20.93 -16.03 12.22
CA GLY A 111 22.21 -16.71 12.47
C GLY A 111 23.30 -16.36 11.46
N ARG A 112 23.15 -15.24 10.72
CA ARG A 112 24.12 -14.72 9.75
C ARG A 112 24.62 -15.79 8.76
N PRO A 113 23.74 -16.42 7.97
CA PRO A 113 24.11 -17.56 7.12
C PRO A 113 25.22 -17.24 6.10
N ASN A 114 25.35 -15.97 5.71
CA ASN A 114 26.36 -15.48 4.78
C ASN A 114 27.50 -14.69 5.47
N GLY A 115 27.61 -14.77 6.80
CA GLY A 115 28.63 -14.07 7.59
C GLY A 115 28.43 -12.56 7.77
N MET A 116 27.50 -11.95 7.03
CA MET A 116 27.16 -10.53 7.13
C MET A 116 26.33 -10.23 8.40
N ALA A 117 26.63 -9.11 9.05
CA ALA A 117 26.00 -8.70 10.31
C ALA A 117 25.30 -7.34 10.23
N THR A 118 25.68 -6.50 9.27
CA THR A 118 25.28 -5.10 9.20
C THR A 118 24.94 -4.67 7.77
N LEU A 119 24.27 -3.52 7.64
CA LEU A 119 24.06 -2.89 6.35
C LEU A 119 25.39 -2.52 5.67
N ALA A 120 26.40 -2.12 6.45
CA ALA A 120 27.75 -1.87 5.95
C ALA A 120 28.40 -3.11 5.29
N ASP A 121 28.18 -4.31 5.82
CA ASP A 121 28.70 -5.54 5.20
C ASP A 121 28.06 -5.79 3.83
N ILE A 122 26.77 -5.51 3.69
CA ILE A 122 26.03 -5.64 2.43
C ILE A 122 26.50 -4.60 1.41
N ILE A 123 26.73 -3.36 1.86
CA ILE A 123 27.29 -2.28 1.02
C ILE A 123 28.64 -2.70 0.46
N ALA A 124 29.54 -3.19 1.31
CA ALA A 124 30.87 -3.65 0.92
C ALA A 124 30.81 -4.87 -0.02
N PHE A 125 29.87 -5.79 0.20
CA PHE A 125 29.64 -6.92 -0.70
C PHE A 125 29.25 -6.44 -2.11
N ASN A 126 28.27 -5.53 -2.20
CA ASN A 126 27.82 -4.97 -3.47
C ASN A 126 28.95 -4.21 -4.18
N GLU A 127 29.79 -3.47 -3.45
CA GLU A 127 30.95 -2.76 -4.02
C GLU A 127 32.00 -3.72 -4.60
N ALA A 128 32.29 -4.81 -3.87
CA ALA A 128 33.27 -5.82 -4.29
C ALA A 128 32.84 -6.60 -5.55
N ASP A 129 31.53 -6.66 -5.82
CA ASP A 129 30.95 -7.36 -6.98
C ASP A 129 30.02 -6.45 -7.80
N SER A 130 30.41 -5.18 -7.93
CA SER A 130 29.56 -4.13 -8.52
C SER A 130 29.14 -4.37 -9.97
N ASP A 131 29.98 -5.04 -10.77
CA ASP A 131 29.63 -5.45 -12.13
C ASP A 131 28.41 -6.39 -12.17
N ARG A 132 28.17 -7.16 -11.10
CA ARG A 132 27.04 -8.07 -10.99
C ARG A 132 25.88 -7.49 -10.17
N GLU A 133 26.19 -6.86 -9.03
CA GLU A 133 25.17 -6.39 -8.07
C GLU A 133 24.60 -5.01 -8.44
N MET A 134 25.38 -4.17 -9.13
CA MET A 134 25.00 -2.80 -9.48
C MET A 134 25.22 -2.44 -10.97
N PRO A 135 24.83 -3.29 -11.95
CA PRO A 135 25.08 -3.04 -13.37
C PRO A 135 24.27 -1.88 -13.97
N TYR A 136 23.20 -1.44 -13.30
CA TYR A 136 22.26 -0.43 -13.83
C TYR A 136 21.99 0.75 -12.88
N PHE A 137 22.05 0.51 -11.57
CA PHE A 137 21.82 1.51 -10.53
C PHE A 137 22.65 1.18 -9.30
N GLY A 138 22.91 2.18 -8.47
CA GLY A 138 23.70 2.03 -7.27
C GLY A 138 22.87 1.58 -6.07
N GLN A 139 23.41 1.87 -4.89
CA GLN A 139 22.81 1.54 -3.60
C GLN A 139 22.63 2.79 -2.73
N GLU A 140 22.23 3.90 -3.33
CA GLU A 140 22.16 5.22 -2.69
C GLU A 140 21.31 5.22 -1.41
N THR A 141 20.19 4.47 -1.39
CA THR A 141 19.35 4.32 -0.21
C THR A 141 20.06 3.57 0.93
N PHE A 142 20.90 2.58 0.61
CA PHE A 142 21.70 1.88 1.63
C PHE A 142 22.77 2.81 2.20
N LEU A 143 23.43 3.60 1.34
CA LEU A 143 24.41 4.59 1.78
C LEU A 143 23.77 5.67 2.68
N GLU A 144 22.58 6.15 2.34
CA GLU A 144 21.86 7.13 3.16
C GLU A 144 21.39 6.53 4.49
N ALA A 145 20.88 5.30 4.49
CA ALA A 145 20.47 4.57 5.69
C ALA A 145 21.66 4.28 6.60
N GLU A 146 22.81 3.86 6.06
CA GLU A 146 24.04 3.63 6.82
C GLU A 146 24.53 4.92 7.49
N GLY A 147 24.29 6.08 6.88
CA GLY A 147 24.56 7.39 7.49
C GLY A 147 23.68 7.75 8.69
N LYS A 148 22.61 6.99 8.99
CA LYS A 148 21.70 7.30 10.10
C LYS A 148 22.24 6.88 11.46
N GLY A 149 21.78 7.61 12.48
CA GLY A 149 22.06 7.35 13.89
C GLY A 149 21.16 6.25 14.50
N PRO A 150 21.19 6.06 15.83
CA PRO A 150 20.34 5.07 16.50
C PRO A 150 18.87 5.48 16.50
N LEU A 151 17.97 4.51 16.73
CA LEU A 151 16.51 4.72 16.88
C LEU A 151 16.12 5.52 18.16
N THR A 152 17.10 6.05 18.88
CA THR A 152 16.91 6.99 20.01
C THR A 152 17.23 8.43 19.61
N SER A 153 17.63 8.68 18.35
CA SER A 153 17.94 10.02 17.89
C SER A 153 16.70 10.92 17.90
N SER A 154 16.90 12.20 18.21
CA SER A 154 15.78 13.16 18.20
C SER A 154 15.15 13.30 16.82
N GLU A 155 15.95 13.23 15.75
CA GLU A 155 15.45 13.34 14.37
C GLU A 155 14.53 12.16 14.02
N TYR A 156 14.92 10.94 14.41
CA TYR A 156 14.10 9.75 14.21
C TYR A 156 12.78 9.85 14.98
N LEU A 157 12.85 10.17 16.29
CA LEU A 157 11.65 10.22 17.14
C LEU A 157 10.67 11.31 16.67
N VAL A 158 11.17 12.47 16.26
CA VAL A 158 10.34 13.55 15.70
C VAL A 158 9.73 13.13 14.37
N SER A 159 10.51 12.52 13.47
CA SER A 159 10.01 12.05 12.17
C SER A 159 8.96 10.95 12.34
N LYS A 160 9.17 10.03 13.28
CA LYS A 160 8.24 8.95 13.61
C LYS A 160 6.91 9.47 14.11
N GLU A 161 6.93 10.38 15.08
CA GLU A 161 5.68 10.98 15.58
C GLU A 161 4.99 11.83 14.51
N LEU A 162 5.75 12.58 13.70
CA LEU A 162 5.18 13.38 12.62
C LEU A 162 4.52 12.50 11.56
N ALA A 163 5.17 11.42 11.11
CA ALA A 163 4.60 10.47 10.16
C ALA A 163 3.33 9.80 10.70
N ARG A 164 3.36 9.37 11.98
CA ARG A 164 2.19 8.78 12.66
C ARG A 164 1.02 9.76 12.73
N ARG A 165 1.24 10.96 13.26
CA ARG A 165 0.19 11.97 13.45
C ARG A 165 -0.42 12.40 12.12
N LEU A 166 0.40 12.66 11.09
CA LEU A 166 -0.08 13.10 9.78
C LEU A 166 -0.84 12.02 9.03
N SER A 167 -0.50 10.75 9.19
CA SER A 167 -1.17 9.64 8.49
C SER A 167 -2.41 9.12 9.22
N ARG A 168 -2.42 9.16 10.56
CA ARG A 168 -3.52 8.70 11.42
C ARG A 168 -4.43 9.87 11.83
N ASP A 169 -4.13 10.47 12.97
CA ASP A 169 -4.96 11.45 13.68
C ASP A 169 -5.40 12.63 12.80
N GLU A 170 -4.48 13.17 11.98
CA GLU A 170 -4.73 14.30 11.08
C GLU A 170 -4.97 13.86 9.63
N GLY A 171 -4.81 12.57 9.35
CA GLY A 171 -4.93 11.98 8.03
C GLY A 171 -6.21 11.17 7.89
N ILE A 172 -6.06 9.84 7.87
CA ILE A 172 -7.16 8.90 7.63
C ILE A 172 -8.26 9.06 8.69
N ASP A 173 -7.90 9.15 9.98
CA ASP A 173 -8.90 9.15 11.05
C ASP A 173 -9.73 10.43 11.05
N ALA A 174 -9.09 11.60 10.87
CA ALA A 174 -9.78 12.88 10.76
C ALA A 174 -10.76 12.90 9.59
N LEU A 175 -10.32 12.49 8.39
CA LEU A 175 -11.17 12.49 7.20
C LEU A 175 -12.35 11.52 7.34
N MET A 176 -12.10 10.32 7.85
CA MET A 176 -13.15 9.33 8.05
C MET A 176 -14.14 9.77 9.15
N GLU A 177 -13.70 10.52 10.16
CA GLU A 177 -14.58 11.06 11.20
C GLU A 177 -15.43 12.22 10.65
N GLU A 178 -14.81 13.18 9.95
CA GLU A 178 -15.48 14.34 9.38
C GLU A 178 -16.67 13.94 8.50
N HIS A 179 -16.50 12.90 7.67
CA HIS A 179 -17.51 12.48 6.71
C HIS A 179 -18.25 11.20 7.10
N GLN A 180 -17.94 10.63 8.28
CA GLN A 180 -18.49 9.37 8.78
C GLN A 180 -18.34 8.27 7.74
N LEU A 181 -17.11 8.03 7.29
CA LEU A 181 -16.79 7.08 6.22
C LEU A 181 -16.54 5.67 6.79
N ASP A 182 -16.90 4.67 6.00
CA ASP A 182 -16.53 3.27 6.20
C ASP A 182 -15.23 2.92 5.47
N ALA A 183 -14.98 3.55 4.32
CA ALA A 183 -13.77 3.38 3.51
C ALA A 183 -13.45 4.63 2.69
N ILE A 184 -12.19 4.76 2.30
CA ILE A 184 -11.71 5.73 1.31
C ILE A 184 -11.25 4.95 0.07
N VAL A 185 -11.52 5.49 -1.11
CA VAL A 185 -11.11 4.91 -2.39
C VAL A 185 -10.26 5.86 -3.23
N ALA A 186 -9.34 5.27 -3.99
CA ALA A 186 -8.51 5.95 -4.98
C ALA A 186 -8.04 4.95 -6.05
N PRO A 187 -7.62 5.41 -7.24
CA PRO A 187 -6.87 4.55 -8.15
C PRO A 187 -5.61 4.03 -7.45
N THR A 188 -5.37 2.71 -7.52
CA THR A 188 -4.23 2.10 -6.81
C THR A 188 -2.91 2.64 -7.32
N THR A 189 -2.73 2.63 -8.64
CA THR A 189 -1.56 3.17 -9.34
C THR A 189 -1.88 3.27 -10.85
N ARG A 190 -0.93 3.80 -11.63
CA ARG A 190 -0.99 3.82 -13.10
C ARG A 190 -0.77 2.40 -13.67
N PRO A 191 -1.18 2.14 -14.92
CA PRO A 191 -0.85 0.88 -15.59
C PRO A 191 0.67 0.72 -15.73
N ALA A 192 1.11 -0.53 -15.92
CA ALA A 192 2.52 -0.87 -16.05
C ALA A 192 3.22 -0.05 -17.16
N TRP A 193 4.50 0.26 -16.96
CA TRP A 193 5.36 0.91 -17.95
C TRP A 193 6.42 -0.06 -18.50
N LYS A 194 7.09 0.36 -19.57
CA LYS A 194 8.20 -0.41 -20.14
C LYS A 194 9.38 -0.39 -19.18
N ILE A 195 10.06 -1.54 -19.06
CA ILE A 195 11.33 -1.63 -18.36
C ILE A 195 12.35 -0.75 -19.08
N ASP A 196 12.90 0.25 -18.39
CA ASP A 196 13.93 1.16 -18.88
C ASP A 196 15.10 1.16 -17.90
N LEU A 197 16.23 0.60 -18.33
CA LEU A 197 17.44 0.47 -17.52
C LEU A 197 18.21 1.80 -17.37
N VAL A 198 17.84 2.83 -18.15
CA VAL A 198 18.53 4.12 -18.19
C VAL A 198 17.78 5.19 -17.40
N ASN A 199 16.47 5.32 -17.61
CA ASN A 199 15.71 6.50 -17.15
C ASN A 199 14.93 6.31 -15.85
N ARG A 200 15.14 5.20 -15.12
CA ARG A 200 14.40 4.81 -13.89
C ARG A 200 12.88 4.69 -14.14
N ASP A 201 12.16 4.27 -13.10
CA ASP A 201 10.70 4.17 -13.16
C ASP A 201 10.04 5.53 -13.34
N VAL A 202 8.96 5.56 -14.12
CA VAL A 202 8.06 6.72 -14.15
C VAL A 202 7.38 6.78 -12.79
N SER A 203 7.55 7.89 -12.06
CA SER A 203 6.91 8.07 -10.75
C SER A 203 5.42 7.74 -10.81
N SER A 204 5.02 6.71 -10.07
CA SER A 204 3.63 6.32 -9.96
C SER A 204 2.98 7.13 -8.84
N ASN A 205 1.93 7.90 -9.17
CA ASN A 205 1.08 8.56 -8.17
C ASN A 205 0.18 7.51 -7.47
N GLY A 206 0.79 6.52 -6.82
CA GLY A 206 0.10 5.43 -6.16
C GLY A 206 -0.54 5.88 -4.84
N SER A 207 -1.68 5.28 -4.49
CA SER A 207 -2.51 5.72 -3.36
C SER A 207 -2.32 4.92 -2.07
N SER A 208 -1.38 3.97 -2.04
CA SER A 208 -1.12 3.14 -0.85
C SER A 208 -0.39 3.86 0.29
N GLY A 209 0.25 5.00 0.01
CA GLY A 209 1.09 5.73 0.97
C GLY A 209 0.42 6.01 2.32
N PRO A 210 -0.76 6.66 2.38
CA PRO A 210 -1.42 6.99 3.64
C PRO A 210 -1.67 5.78 4.54
N ALA A 211 -2.23 4.70 3.99
CA ALA A 211 -2.51 3.47 4.75
C ALA A 211 -1.23 2.77 5.20
N ALA A 212 -0.21 2.71 4.33
CA ALA A 212 1.09 2.12 4.66
C ALA A 212 1.79 2.87 5.81
N ILE A 213 1.83 4.21 5.75
CA ILE A 213 2.46 5.04 6.78
C ILE A 213 1.68 4.97 8.10
N ALA A 214 0.35 4.92 8.01
CA ALA A 214 -0.50 4.73 9.18
C ALA A 214 -0.38 3.33 9.79
N GLY A 215 0.08 2.32 9.05
CA GLY A 215 -0.04 0.92 9.45
C GLY A 215 -1.50 0.46 9.51
N TYR A 216 -2.33 0.98 8.60
CA TYR A 216 -3.76 0.71 8.49
C TYR A 216 -4.04 -0.22 7.29
N PRO A 217 -5.17 -0.96 7.32
CA PRO A 217 -5.47 -1.92 6.27
C PRO A 217 -5.81 -1.22 4.95
N SER A 218 -5.35 -1.81 3.85
CA SER A 218 -5.75 -1.45 2.49
C SER A 218 -5.88 -2.70 1.62
N ILE A 219 -6.83 -2.68 0.69
CA ILE A 219 -7.11 -3.79 -0.23
C ILE A 219 -7.34 -3.24 -1.63
N THR A 220 -6.65 -3.79 -2.63
CA THR A 220 -6.85 -3.43 -4.04
C THR A 220 -7.67 -4.50 -4.75
N VAL A 221 -8.62 -4.07 -5.58
CA VAL A 221 -9.47 -4.93 -6.42
C VAL A 221 -9.28 -4.52 -7.88
N PRO A 222 -9.23 -5.47 -8.84
CA PRO A 222 -9.20 -5.15 -10.26
C PRO A 222 -10.34 -4.21 -10.68
N ASN A 223 -10.01 -3.10 -11.34
CA ASN A 223 -10.93 -2.07 -11.83
C ASN A 223 -10.84 -1.91 -13.35
N GLY A 224 -10.58 -3.00 -14.07
CA GLY A 224 -10.52 -3.00 -15.54
C GLY A 224 -9.12 -2.82 -16.10
N TYR A 225 -9.06 -2.35 -17.35
CA TYR A 225 -7.84 -2.35 -18.16
C TYR A 225 -7.72 -1.08 -18.99
N VAL A 226 -6.50 -0.57 -19.09
CA VAL A 226 -6.15 0.56 -19.96
C VAL A 226 -5.11 0.06 -20.95
N HIS A 227 -5.41 0.09 -22.25
CA HIS A 227 -4.54 -0.48 -23.30
C HIS A 227 -4.13 -1.94 -23.02
N GLY A 228 -5.05 -2.73 -22.46
CA GLY A 228 -4.81 -4.13 -22.09
C GLY A 228 -4.00 -4.35 -20.80
N LEU A 229 -3.57 -3.27 -20.13
CA LEU A 229 -2.86 -3.34 -18.85
C LEU A 229 -3.84 -3.20 -17.68
N PRO A 230 -3.76 -4.05 -16.64
CA PRO A 230 -4.65 -3.96 -15.50
C PRO A 230 -4.55 -2.62 -14.77
N ALA A 231 -5.68 -2.11 -14.30
CA ALA A 231 -5.77 -1.03 -13.33
C ALA A 231 -6.59 -1.52 -12.12
N GLY A 232 -6.31 -0.96 -10.94
CA GLY A 232 -6.97 -1.34 -9.69
C GLY A 232 -7.58 -0.14 -8.98
N ILE A 233 -8.62 -0.41 -8.18
CA ILE A 233 -9.16 0.50 -7.18
C ILE A 233 -8.64 0.06 -5.81
N LEU A 234 -8.10 1.00 -5.04
CA LEU A 234 -7.66 0.76 -3.68
C LEU A 234 -8.76 1.20 -2.71
N PHE A 235 -9.08 0.35 -1.75
CA PHE A 235 -9.90 0.67 -0.57
C PHE A 235 -8.99 0.68 0.65
N PHE A 236 -9.12 1.69 1.51
CA PHE A 236 -8.41 1.73 2.79
C PHE A 236 -9.27 2.40 3.87
N GLY A 237 -8.96 2.13 5.13
CA GLY A 237 -9.76 2.58 6.26
C GLY A 237 -8.95 2.68 7.55
N ARG A 238 -9.64 2.73 8.68
CA ARG A 238 -9.03 2.80 10.02
C ARG A 238 -8.31 1.50 10.39
N ALA A 239 -7.44 1.54 11.39
CA ALA A 239 -6.87 0.34 11.99
C ALA A 239 -7.95 -0.70 12.31
N TRP A 240 -7.64 -1.97 12.03
CA TRP A 240 -8.49 -3.12 12.36
C TRP A 240 -9.86 -3.14 11.66
N SER A 241 -9.98 -2.45 10.53
CA SER A 241 -11.21 -2.40 9.72
C SER A 241 -11.25 -3.45 8.61
N GLU A 242 -10.42 -4.50 8.66
CA GLU A 242 -10.30 -5.51 7.59
C GLU A 242 -11.65 -6.15 7.25
N GLY A 243 -12.49 -6.48 8.23
CA GLY A 243 -13.82 -7.03 7.98
C GLY A 243 -14.74 -6.07 7.21
N VAL A 244 -14.67 -4.77 7.49
CA VAL A 244 -15.42 -3.73 6.75
C VAL A 244 -14.88 -3.60 5.33
N LEU A 245 -13.56 -3.52 5.17
CA LEU A 245 -12.94 -3.39 3.85
C LEU A 245 -13.17 -4.63 2.98
N ILE A 246 -13.07 -5.85 3.54
CA ILE A 246 -13.37 -7.10 2.82
C ILE A 246 -14.82 -7.10 2.33
N ARG A 247 -15.77 -6.71 3.20
CA ARG A 247 -17.19 -6.61 2.84
C ARG A 247 -17.42 -5.67 1.66
N ILE A 248 -16.88 -4.46 1.73
CA ILE A 248 -17.03 -3.43 0.67
C ILE A 248 -16.35 -3.88 -0.62
N ALA A 249 -15.09 -4.34 -0.52
CA ALA A 249 -14.29 -4.76 -1.67
C ALA A 249 -14.90 -5.98 -2.37
N TYR A 250 -15.43 -6.95 -1.62
CA TYR A 250 -16.09 -8.13 -2.18
C TYR A 250 -17.39 -7.77 -2.90
N ALA A 251 -18.25 -6.94 -2.32
CA ALA A 251 -19.45 -6.46 -2.99
C ALA A 251 -19.12 -5.73 -4.30
N TYR A 252 -18.08 -4.89 -4.31
CA TYR A 252 -17.59 -4.24 -5.53
C TYR A 252 -17.04 -5.25 -6.56
N GLU A 253 -16.23 -6.22 -6.14
CA GLU A 253 -15.72 -7.29 -7.00
C GLU A 253 -16.85 -8.07 -7.65
N GLN A 254 -17.88 -8.44 -6.87
CA GLN A 254 -19.01 -9.24 -7.36
C GLN A 254 -19.90 -8.48 -8.34
N ALA A 255 -20.08 -7.18 -8.13
CA ALA A 255 -20.84 -6.32 -9.02
C ALA A 255 -20.16 -6.08 -10.38
N THR A 256 -18.82 -6.13 -10.43
CA THR A 256 -18.06 -5.69 -11.60
C THR A 256 -17.31 -6.81 -12.33
N ARG A 257 -16.73 -7.76 -11.60
CA ARG A 257 -15.97 -8.92 -12.09
C ARG A 257 -14.94 -8.56 -13.16
N HIS A 258 -14.22 -7.45 -12.98
CA HIS A 258 -13.29 -6.94 -13.99
C HIS A 258 -12.11 -7.86 -14.30
N ARG A 259 -11.70 -8.73 -13.35
CA ARG A 259 -10.50 -9.56 -13.52
C ARG A 259 -10.61 -10.47 -14.75
N GLN A 260 -9.65 -10.36 -15.65
CA GLN A 260 -9.44 -11.29 -16.76
C GLN A 260 -8.14 -12.06 -16.55
N ALA A 261 -8.12 -13.32 -16.99
CA ALA A 261 -6.87 -14.08 -17.04
C ALA A 261 -5.91 -13.44 -18.03
N ALA A 262 -4.63 -13.33 -17.65
CA ALA A 262 -3.60 -12.82 -18.54
C ALA A 262 -3.47 -13.72 -19.78
N LYS A 263 -3.33 -13.09 -20.96
CA LYS A 263 -3.05 -13.79 -22.21
C LYS A 263 -1.57 -13.66 -22.52
N LEU A 264 -0.90 -14.78 -22.77
CA LEU A 264 0.44 -14.76 -23.34
C LEU A 264 0.32 -14.45 -24.82
N LEU A 265 0.67 -13.23 -25.20
CA LEU A 265 0.65 -12.80 -26.59
C LEU A 265 1.99 -13.13 -27.25
N PRO A 266 2.00 -13.69 -28.48
CA PRO A 266 3.23 -13.97 -29.20
C PRO A 266 3.97 -12.69 -29.62
N THR A 267 3.25 -11.58 -29.77
CA THR A 267 3.75 -10.25 -30.11
C THR A 267 2.94 -9.16 -29.40
N LEU A 268 3.53 -7.99 -29.20
CA LEU A 268 2.82 -6.81 -28.68
C LEU A 268 1.88 -6.25 -29.76
N ASP A 269 0.61 -6.02 -29.41
CA ASP A 269 -0.33 -5.35 -30.30
C ASP A 269 -0.19 -3.82 -30.16
N LEU A 270 0.58 -3.22 -31.07
CA LEU A 270 0.84 -1.78 -31.09
C LEU A 270 -0.36 -0.96 -31.56
N ALA A 271 -1.41 -1.56 -32.12
CA ALA A 271 -2.58 -0.83 -32.59
C ALA A 271 -3.51 -0.38 -31.45
N ASN A 272 -3.31 -0.94 -30.24
CA ASN A 272 -4.12 -0.68 -29.05
C ASN A 272 -3.34 0.06 -27.94
N LEU A 273 -2.14 0.57 -28.25
CA LEU A 273 -1.27 1.33 -27.34
C LEU A 273 -1.41 2.85 -27.50
#